data_AF-A0AA35JQ33-F1
#
_entry.id   AF-A0AA35JQ33-F1
#
_cell.length_a   1.000
_cell.length_b   1.000
_cell.length_c   1.000
_cell.angle_alpha   90.00
_cell.angle_beta   90.00
_cell.angle_gamma   90.00
#
_symmetry.space_group_name_H-M   'P 1'
#
loop_
_entity.id
_entity.type
_entity.pdbx_description
1 polymer ?
#
loop_
_entity_poly.entity_id
_entity_poly.type
_entity_poly.pdbx_seq_one_letter_code
_entity_poly.pdbx_strand_id
1 'polypeptide(L)'
;MEQSRTGVLLEKLTATNYSTWSVRMQHFLKREGLWKVVETPPQPPEEDEDDDEKLALAEAQLEKDEKALATIILGVDDSQLVYIADKVTASEAWNVLKAVHVRETAGSLITLTRRLYRCRKKLRDSLVNHLKFLTGCFQ
;
A
#
# COMPACT_ATOMS: atom_id res chain seq x y z
N MET A 1 30.49 -1.65 -21.58
CA MET A 1 29.86 -1.28 -20.30
C MET A 1 28.39 -1.61 -20.42
N GLU A 2 28.03 -2.88 -20.28
CA GLU A 2 26.64 -3.31 -20.43
C GLU A 2 26.05 -3.40 -19.03
N GLN A 3 25.55 -2.27 -18.52
CA GLN A 3 24.69 -2.30 -17.35
C GLN A 3 23.38 -2.93 -17.80
N SER A 4 23.33 -4.26 -17.75
CA SER A 4 22.09 -5.02 -17.81
C SER A 4 21.18 -4.48 -16.72
N ARG A 5 20.27 -3.57 -17.09
CA ARG A 5 19.02 -3.32 -16.38
C ARG A 5 18.28 -4.65 -16.40
N THR A 6 18.61 -5.54 -15.47
CA THR A 6 17.76 -6.68 -15.15
C THR A 6 16.44 -6.06 -14.70
N GLY A 7 15.49 -6.06 -15.63
CA GLY A 7 14.14 -5.59 -15.41
C GLY A 7 13.57 -6.39 -14.27
N VAL A 8 13.61 -5.82 -13.07
CA VAL A 8 12.78 -6.29 -11.97
C VAL A 8 11.37 -5.99 -12.45
N LEU A 9 10.72 -7.01 -13.00
CA LEU A 9 9.30 -6.99 -13.30
C LEU A 9 8.59 -6.91 -11.95
N LEU A 10 8.46 -5.68 -11.45
CA LEU A 10 7.59 -5.39 -10.34
C LEU A 10 6.18 -5.69 -10.84
N GLU A 11 5.58 -6.73 -10.27
CA GLU A 11 4.14 -6.96 -10.44
C GLU A 11 3.41 -5.66 -10.08
N LYS A 12 2.47 -5.24 -10.92
CA LYS A 12 1.71 -4.02 -10.70
C LYS A 12 0.88 -4.13 -9.42
N LEU A 13 0.67 -3.01 -8.74
CA LEU A 13 -0.22 -2.94 -7.58
C LEU A 13 -1.66 -3.22 -8.00
N THR A 14 -2.30 -4.15 -7.32
CA THR A 14 -3.72 -4.49 -7.43
C THR A 14 -4.38 -4.40 -6.04
N ALA A 15 -5.70 -4.54 -5.97
CA ALA A 15 -6.43 -4.49 -4.70
C ALA A 15 -5.95 -5.51 -3.65
N THR A 16 -5.35 -6.63 -4.06
CA THR A 16 -5.06 -7.76 -3.16
C THR A 16 -3.59 -7.99 -2.85
N ASN A 17 -2.65 -7.34 -3.56
CA ASN A 17 -1.22 -7.63 -3.44
C ASN A 17 -0.39 -6.50 -2.78
N TYR A 18 -1.04 -5.50 -2.17
CA TYR A 18 -0.36 -4.34 -1.58
C TYR A 18 0.76 -4.72 -0.60
N SER A 19 0.59 -5.74 0.24
CA SER A 19 1.61 -6.17 1.22
C SER A 19 2.91 -6.60 0.56
N THR A 20 2.84 -7.40 -0.51
CA THR A 20 4.02 -7.83 -1.26
C THR A 20 4.54 -6.74 -2.18
N TRP A 21 3.64 -6.00 -2.84
CA TRP A 21 4.00 -4.89 -3.72
C TRP A 21 4.78 -3.80 -2.98
N SER A 22 4.28 -3.36 -1.82
CA SER A 22 4.90 -2.27 -1.05
C SER A 22 6.34 -2.61 -0.66
N VAL A 23 6.60 -3.85 -0.23
CA VAL A 23 7.98 -4.29 0.09
C VAL A 23 8.86 -4.24 -1.16
N ARG A 24 8.41 -4.80 -2.28
CA ARG A 24 9.19 -4.84 -3.52
C ARG A 24 9.47 -3.44 -4.06
N MET A 25 8.45 -2.58 -4.10
CA MET A 25 8.56 -1.20 -4.57
C MET A 25 9.46 -0.38 -3.65
N GLN A 26 9.35 -0.53 -2.33
CA GLN A 26 10.26 0.13 -1.37
C GLN A 26 11.72 -0.26 -1.63
N HIS A 27 12.01 -1.55 -1.79
CA HIS A 27 13.37 -2.02 -2.08
C HIS A 27 13.87 -1.53 -3.44
N PHE A 28 12.99 -1.46 -4.44
CA PHE A 28 13.32 -0.89 -5.75
C PHE A 28 13.70 0.59 -5.63
N LEU A 29 12.87 1.41 -4.97
CA LEU A 29 13.16 2.82 -4.75
C LEU A 29 14.43 3.03 -3.92
N LYS A 30 14.71 2.15 -2.94
CA LYS A 30 15.98 2.19 -2.18
C LYS A 30 17.19 1.90 -3.07
N ARG A 31 17.10 0.92 -3.97
CA ARG A 31 18.16 0.59 -4.92
C ARG A 31 18.46 1.75 -5.87
N GLU A 32 17.43 2.46 -6.31
CA GLU A 32 17.55 3.63 -7.18
C GLU A 32 17.91 4.93 -6.41
N GLY A 33 18.04 4.89 -5.08
CA GLY A 33 18.35 6.05 -4.24
C GLY A 33 17.19 7.05 -4.08
N LEU A 34 15.97 6.67 -4.46
CA LEU A 34 14.77 7.51 -4.51
C LEU A 34 13.95 7.47 -3.22
N TRP A 35 14.15 6.45 -2.38
CA TRP A 35 13.33 6.22 -1.19
C TRP A 35 13.33 7.38 -0.19
N LYS A 36 14.44 8.11 -0.06
CA LYS A 36 14.55 9.23 0.90
C LYS A 36 13.50 10.31 0.65
N VAL A 37 13.14 10.55 -0.61
CA VAL A 37 12.13 11.55 -0.99
C VAL A 37 10.71 11.11 -0.65
N VAL A 38 10.48 9.79 -0.67
CA VAL A 38 9.19 9.21 -0.30
C VAL A 38 9.00 9.21 1.22
N GLU A 39 10.06 8.92 1.97
CA GLU A 39 10.04 8.84 3.44
C GLU A 39 10.02 10.21 4.10
N THR A 40 10.84 11.14 3.61
CA THR A 40 10.98 12.47 4.17
C THR A 40 10.57 13.50 3.12
N PRO A 41 9.48 14.26 3.32
CA PRO A 41 9.16 15.37 2.44
C PRO A 41 10.32 16.39 2.42
N PRO A 42 10.49 17.17 1.33
CA PRO A 42 11.58 18.13 1.22
C PRO A 42 11.62 19.02 2.47
N GLN A 43 12.74 18.98 3.19
CA GLN A 43 12.96 19.91 4.29
C GLN A 43 13.52 21.21 3.73
N PRO A 44 13.19 22.36 4.35
CA PRO A 44 13.85 23.59 4.00
C PRO A 44 15.36 23.43 4.24
N PRO A 45 16.20 23.82 3.27
CA PRO A 45 17.65 23.75 3.38
C PRO A 45 18.14 24.63 4.54
N GLU A 46 19.19 24.16 5.23
CA GLU A 46 19.74 24.79 6.44
C GLU A 46 20.23 26.22 6.14
N GLU A 47 20.13 27.11 7.13
CA GLU A 47 20.36 28.56 6.96
C GLU A 47 21.84 28.93 6.65
N ASP A 48 22.75 27.97 6.78
CA ASP A 48 24.20 28.15 6.63
C ASP A 48 24.75 27.80 5.22
N GLU A 49 23.89 27.36 4.28
CA GLU A 49 24.29 27.02 2.90
C GLU A 49 24.22 28.25 1.97
N ASP A 50 25.17 28.35 1.02
CA ASP A 50 25.19 29.41 0.01
C ASP A 50 23.94 29.34 -0.88
N ASP A 51 23.40 30.48 -1.32
CA ASP A 51 22.09 30.56 -2.02
C ASP A 51 22.08 29.73 -3.33
N ASP A 52 23.24 29.60 -3.99
CA ASP A 52 23.42 28.78 -5.19
C ASP A 52 23.45 27.27 -4.89
N GLU A 53 24.05 26.85 -3.77
CA GLU A 53 24.12 25.44 -3.36
C GLU A 53 22.75 24.93 -2.91
N LYS A 54 22.01 25.82 -2.23
CA LYS A 54 20.63 25.64 -1.82
C LYS A 54 19.67 25.39 -2.99
N LEU A 55 19.81 26.17 -4.07
CA LEU A 55 19.00 26.02 -5.28
C LEU A 55 19.30 24.69 -5.98
N ALA A 56 20.58 24.35 -6.14
CA ALA A 56 21.00 23.09 -6.77
C ALA A 56 20.51 21.86 -6.00
N LEU A 57 20.51 21.91 -4.66
CA LEU A 57 19.99 20.82 -3.82
C LEU A 57 18.47 20.66 -3.99
N ALA A 58 17.72 21.76 -4.05
CA ALA A 58 16.28 21.75 -4.25
C ALA A 58 15.89 21.17 -5.62
N GLU A 59 16.59 21.55 -6.69
CA GLU A 59 16.38 21.02 -8.03
C GLU A 59 16.67 19.51 -8.10
N ALA A 60 17.80 19.08 -7.52
CA ALA A 60 18.16 17.67 -7.47
C ALA A 60 17.17 16.82 -6.63
N GLN A 61 16.55 17.42 -5.61
CA GLN A 61 15.52 16.76 -4.82
C GLN A 61 14.21 16.65 -5.59
N LEU A 62 13.83 17.69 -6.34
CA LEU A 62 12.65 17.68 -7.21
C LEU A 62 12.78 16.62 -8.30
N GLU A 63 13.93 16.52 -8.97
CA GLU A 63 14.16 15.50 -10.00
C GLU A 63 14.00 14.07 -9.43
N LYS A 64 14.50 13.84 -8.20
CA LYS A 64 14.33 12.57 -7.51
C LYS A 64 12.88 12.31 -7.12
N ASP A 65 12.13 13.33 -6.72
CA ASP A 65 10.70 13.21 -6.41
C ASP A 65 9.90 12.81 -7.65
N GLU A 66 10.09 13.53 -8.75
CA GLU A 66 9.40 13.25 -10.02
C GLU A 66 9.71 11.83 -10.51
N LYS A 67 10.97 11.41 -10.41
CA LYS A 67 11.38 10.05 -10.78
C LYS A 67 10.79 8.99 -9.85
N ALA A 68 10.72 9.26 -8.55
CA ALA A 68 10.08 8.36 -7.58
C ALA A 68 8.59 8.24 -7.86
N LEU A 69 7.91 9.36 -8.10
CA LEU A 69 6.48 9.43 -8.41
C LEU A 69 6.18 8.65 -9.71
N ALA A 70 6.94 8.90 -10.77
CA ALA A 70 6.78 8.18 -12.03
C ALA A 70 6.99 6.67 -11.85
N THR A 71 7.99 6.27 -11.06
CA THR A 71 8.23 4.85 -10.74
C THR A 71 7.04 4.22 -10.01
N ILE A 72 6.45 4.93 -9.04
CA ILE A 72 5.27 4.47 -8.32
C ILE A 72 4.09 4.34 -9.29
N ILE A 73 3.78 5.38 -10.07
CA ILE A 73 2.67 5.38 -11.03
C ILE A 73 2.79 4.23 -12.03
N LEU A 74 3.99 4.01 -12.61
CA LEU A 74 4.22 2.93 -13.58
C LEU A 74 4.17 1.54 -12.93
N GLY A 75 4.44 1.44 -11.63
CA GLY A 75 4.35 0.21 -10.85
C GLY A 75 2.94 -0.12 -10.36
N VAL A 76 1.93 0.64 -10.74
CA VAL A 76 0.55 0.51 -10.28
C VAL A 76 -0.34 0.08 -11.46
N ASP A 77 -1.37 -0.73 -11.17
CA ASP A 77 -2.37 -1.11 -12.17
C ASP A 77 -3.34 0.05 -12.42
N ASP A 78 -3.87 0.14 -13.65
CA ASP A 78 -4.75 1.23 -14.08
C ASP A 78 -5.98 1.38 -13.14
N SER A 79 -6.45 0.28 -12.56
CA SER A 79 -7.56 0.27 -11.59
C SER A 79 -7.26 1.06 -10.30
N GLN A 80 -6.00 1.22 -9.95
CA GLN A 80 -5.54 1.88 -8.73
C GLN A 80 -5.08 3.33 -8.99
N LEU A 81 -4.89 3.72 -10.26
CA LEU A 81 -4.46 5.09 -10.61
C LEU A 81 -5.44 6.17 -10.15
N VAL A 82 -6.72 5.83 -10.02
CA VAL A 82 -7.77 6.72 -9.50
C VAL A 82 -7.43 7.33 -8.13
N TYR A 83 -6.60 6.65 -7.32
CA TYR A 83 -6.23 7.12 -5.99
C TYR A 83 -5.03 8.08 -5.99
N ILE A 84 -4.21 8.07 -7.04
CA ILE A 84 -2.92 8.79 -7.06
C ILE A 84 -2.76 9.77 -8.23
N ALA A 85 -3.72 9.82 -9.16
CA ALA A 85 -3.63 10.65 -10.37
C ALA A 85 -3.54 12.16 -10.10
N ASP A 86 -4.01 12.62 -8.95
CA ASP A 86 -4.00 14.03 -8.53
C ASP A 86 -2.82 14.38 -7.60
N LYS A 87 -1.92 13.44 -7.33
CA LYS A 87 -0.82 13.62 -6.37
C LYS A 87 0.41 14.19 -7.05
N VAL A 88 0.99 15.19 -6.41
CA VAL A 88 2.12 15.96 -6.94
C VAL A 88 3.45 15.41 -6.45
N THR A 89 3.48 14.82 -5.25
CA THR A 89 4.72 14.27 -4.67
C THR A 89 4.68 12.75 -4.52
N ALA A 90 5.86 12.12 -4.59
CA ALA A 90 5.98 10.67 -4.43
C ALA A 90 5.56 10.23 -3.01
N SER A 91 5.82 11.05 -1.99
CA SER A 91 5.42 10.79 -0.61
C SER A 91 3.90 10.78 -0.45
N GLU A 92 3.19 11.75 -1.03
CA GLU A 92 1.73 11.80 -1.01
C GLU A 92 1.12 10.58 -1.68
N ALA A 93 1.57 10.25 -2.90
CA ALA A 93 1.10 9.08 -3.63
C ALA A 93 1.30 7.79 -2.81
N TRP A 94 2.47 7.60 -2.22
CA TRP A 94 2.78 6.45 -1.37
C TRP A 94 1.87 6.35 -0.15
N ASN A 95 1.66 7.46 0.56
CA ASN A 95 0.84 7.51 1.77
C ASN A 95 -0.64 7.22 1.48
N VAL A 96 -1.15 7.70 0.34
CA VAL A 96 -2.54 7.45 -0.07
C VAL A 96 -2.74 5.96 -0.38
N LEU A 97 -1.86 5.35 -1.17
CA LEU A 97 -1.91 3.91 -1.46
C LEU A 97 -1.86 3.08 -0.16
N LYS A 98 -0.98 3.45 0.77
CA LYS A 98 -0.89 2.82 2.09
C LYS A 98 -2.20 2.92 2.86
N ALA A 99 -2.82 4.10 2.89
CA ALA A 99 -4.07 4.31 3.62
C ALA A 99 -5.23 3.49 3.03
N VAL A 100 -5.36 3.45 1.70
CA VAL A 100 -6.44 2.72 1.01
C VAL A 100 -6.36 1.22 1.30
N HIS A 101 -5.21 0.59 1.03
CA HIS A 101 -5.09 -0.87 1.12
C HIS A 101 -4.98 -1.41 2.55
N VAL A 102 -4.37 -0.65 3.48
CA VAL A 102 -4.33 -1.07 4.89
C VAL A 102 -5.74 -1.03 5.51
N ARG A 103 -6.53 0.00 5.18
CA ARG A 103 -7.93 0.11 5.65
C ARG A 103 -8.80 -1.02 5.09
N GLU A 104 -8.66 -1.33 3.80
CA GLU A 104 -9.42 -2.39 3.14
C GLU A 104 -9.11 -3.77 3.76
N THR A 105 -7.84 -4.05 4.04
CA THR A 105 -7.41 -5.30 4.68
C THR A 105 -8.05 -5.46 6.07
N ALA A 106 -8.01 -4.42 6.90
CA ALA A 106 -8.59 -4.45 8.24
C ALA A 106 -10.12 -4.61 8.22
N GLY A 107 -10.82 -3.87 7.34
CA GLY A 107 -12.27 -3.96 7.20
C GLY A 107 -12.74 -5.33 6.72
N SER A 108 -11.98 -5.95 5.82
CA SER A 108 -12.24 -7.30 5.30
C SER A 108 -12.12 -8.34 6.42
N LEU A 109 -11.06 -8.29 7.24
CA LEU A 109 -10.87 -9.19 8.37
C LEU A 109 -12.00 -9.10 9.41
N ILE A 110 -12.44 -7.88 9.76
CA ILE A 110 -13.56 -7.67 10.69
C ILE A 110 -14.84 -8.29 10.14
N THR A 111 -15.10 -8.07 8.84
CA THR A 111 -16.29 -8.59 8.16
C THR A 111 -16.29 -10.11 8.12
N LEU A 112 -15.15 -10.73 7.78
CA LEU A 112 -14.97 -12.18 7.78
C LEU A 112 -15.16 -12.77 9.18
N THR A 113 -14.53 -12.15 10.19
CA THR A 113 -14.66 -12.58 11.59
C THR A 113 -16.11 -12.53 12.05
N ARG A 114 -16.84 -11.43 11.77
CA ARG A 114 -18.27 -11.29 12.10
C ARG A 114 -19.13 -12.34 11.39
N ARG A 115 -18.86 -12.65 10.13
CA ARG A 115 -19.54 -13.72 9.38
C ARG A 115 -19.29 -15.08 10.01
N LEU A 116 -18.05 -15.39 10.35
CA LEU A 116 -17.67 -16.66 11.00
C LEU A 116 -18.38 -16.84 12.35
N TYR A 117 -18.41 -15.80 13.19
CA TYR A 117 -19.16 -15.86 14.46
C TYR A 117 -20.66 -16.06 14.25
N ARG A 118 -21.27 -15.39 13.25
CA ARG A 118 -22.69 -15.57 12.91
C ARG A 118 -22.98 -16.99 12.42
N CYS A 119 -22.16 -17.54 11.54
CA CYS A 119 -22.29 -18.92 11.05
C CYS A 119 -22.17 -19.92 12.21
N ARG A 120 -21.18 -19.74 13.09
CA ARG A 120 -20.99 -20.59 14.27
C ARG A 120 -22.20 -20.56 15.22
N LYS A 121 -22.81 -19.38 15.43
CA LYS A 121 -24.02 -19.26 16.24
C LYS A 121 -25.21 -19.99 15.60
N LYS A 122 -25.48 -19.74 14.31
CA LYS A 122 -26.57 -20.41 13.58
C LYS A 122 -26.43 -21.94 13.60
N LEU A 123 -25.22 -22.45 13.38
CA LEU A 123 -24.95 -23.89 13.41
C LEU A 123 -25.24 -24.48 14.80
N ARG A 124 -24.78 -23.81 15.86
CA ARG A 124 -25.03 -24.23 17.25
C ARG A 124 -26.52 -24.23 17.58
N ASP A 125 -27.22 -23.15 17.25
CA ASP A 125 -28.66 -23.02 17.52
C ASP A 125 -29.45 -24.09 16.76
N SER A 126 -29.07 -24.38 15.51
CA SER A 126 -29.65 -25.47 14.70
C SER A 126 -29.45 -26.84 15.34
N LEU A 127 -28.24 -27.15 15.80
CA LEU A 127 -27.93 -28.43 16.46
C LEU A 127 -28.69 -28.60 17.78
N VAL A 128 -28.76 -27.55 18.59
CA VAL A 128 -29.51 -27.56 19.85
C VAL A 128 -31.01 -27.77 19.60
N ASN A 129 -31.56 -27.11 18.59
CA ASN A 129 -32.97 -27.28 18.24
C ASN A 129 -33.28 -28.71 17.75
N HIS A 130 -32.39 -29.30 16.94
CA HIS A 130 -32.53 -30.68 16.50
C HIS A 130 -32.43 -31.68 17.65
N LEU A 131 -31.52 -31.46 18.60
CA LEU A 131 -31.40 -32.28 19.81
C LEU A 131 -32.68 -32.24 20.65
N LYS A 132 -33.24 -31.04 20.88
CA LYS A 132 -34.51 -30.87 21.61
C LYS A 132 -35.67 -31.60 20.95
N PHE A 133 -35.75 -31.56 19.62
CA PHE A 133 -36.76 -32.28 18.86
C PHE A 133 -36.64 -33.79 19.05
N LEU A 134 -35.42 -34.34 18.92
CA LEU A 134 -35.18 -35.77 19.13
C LEU A 134 -35.51 -36.20 20.56
N THR A 135 -35.10 -35.44 21.57
CA THR A 135 -35.37 -35.80 22.98
C THR A 135 -36.84 -35.64 23.37
N GLY A 136 -37.58 -34.73 22.72
CA GLY A 136 -39.01 -34.51 22.99
C GLY A 136 -39.95 -35.54 22.34
N CYS A 137 -39.47 -36.31 21.37
CA CYS A 137 -40.25 -37.39 20.74
C CYS A 137 -40.22 -38.72 21.51
N PHE A 138 -39.39 -38.84 22.56
CA PHE A 138 -39.27 -40.06 23.38
C PHE A 138 -40.03 -39.99 24.71
N GLN A 139 -41.02 -39.09 24.83
CA GLN A 139 -41.86 -38.90 26.01
C GLN A 139 -43.33 -38.99 25.63
#